data_AF-A0A1H9TCX4-F1
#
_entry.id   AF-A0A1H9TCX4-F1
#
_cell.length_a   1.000
_cell.length_b   1.000
_cell.length_c   1.000
_cell.angle_alpha   90.00
_cell.angle_beta   90.00
_cell.angle_gamma   90.00
#
_symmetry.space_group_name_H-M   'P 1'
#
loop_
_entity.id
_entity.type
_entity.pdbx_description
1 polymer ?
#
loop_
_entity_poly.entity_id
_entity_poly.type
_entity_poly.pdbx_seq_one_letter_code
_entity_poly.pdbx_strand_id
1 'polypeptide(L)'
;MSATHLSPAEAALTLSASGLPETGIHPSARNTQDHSFTFMGAFRIEATISTGDGVSALITAYAVGIRLFQYTVDQQNPTMRAAGSIAGFKLAMEADLVSDPSRIVFEGEGCVPIEGCQQLHHVLPVD
;
A
#
# COMPACT_ATOMS: atom_id res chain seq x y z
N MET A 1 44.59 51.95 -4.19
CA MET A 1 43.49 50.99 -4.43
C MET A 1 43.99 49.61 -4.04
N SER A 2 43.23 48.94 -3.17
CA SER A 2 43.49 47.66 -2.48
C SER A 2 44.10 46.57 -3.37
N ALA A 3 45.23 45.97 -2.96
CA ALA A 3 45.36 44.73 -2.14
C ALA A 3 45.29 43.47 -3.04
N THR A 4 46.10 42.41 -2.91
CA THR A 4 46.78 41.74 -1.78
C THR A 4 47.79 40.75 -2.45
N HIS A 5 49.09 40.65 -2.09
CA HIS A 5 49.67 39.72 -1.08
C HIS A 5 48.96 38.34 -1.06
N LEU A 6 49.54 37.13 -1.16
CA LEU A 6 50.87 36.56 -0.98
C LEU A 6 50.90 35.18 -1.67
N SER A 7 52.08 34.77 -2.17
CA SER A 7 52.53 33.38 -2.41
C SER A 7 53.25 32.87 -1.14
N PRO A 8 53.91 31.69 -1.05
CA PRO A 8 53.81 30.39 -1.74
C PRO A 8 53.86 29.18 -0.75
N ALA A 9 53.97 27.95 -1.31
CA ALA A 9 54.77 26.82 -0.80
C ALA A 9 54.15 25.72 0.11
N GLU A 10 54.21 24.50 -0.46
CA GLU A 10 54.64 23.23 0.14
C GLU A 10 53.67 22.30 0.90
N ALA A 11 53.36 21.19 0.21
CA ALA A 11 53.58 19.79 0.59
C ALA A 11 53.01 19.21 1.91
N ALA A 12 52.13 18.22 1.77
CA ALA A 12 52.10 16.96 2.55
C ALA A 12 51.02 16.03 1.94
N LEU A 13 51.42 14.94 1.27
CA LEU A 13 51.51 13.57 1.82
C LEU A 13 50.16 12.91 2.14
N THR A 14 49.89 11.91 1.31
CA THR A 14 49.00 10.75 1.41
C THR A 14 48.64 10.33 2.84
N LEU A 15 47.34 10.18 3.14
CA LEU A 15 46.86 9.25 4.15
C LEU A 15 45.75 8.37 3.55
N SER A 16 46.09 7.11 3.33
CA SER A 16 45.14 6.03 3.06
C SER A 16 44.29 5.82 4.30
N ALA A 17 42.97 6.01 4.19
CA ALA A 17 42.00 5.47 5.13
C ALA A 17 41.28 4.31 4.45
N SER A 18 41.85 3.12 4.61
CA SER A 18 41.16 1.86 4.38
C SER A 18 40.12 1.66 5.48
N GLY A 19 38.90 1.28 5.10
CA GLY A 19 38.01 0.47 5.93
C GLY A 19 37.00 1.21 6.79
N LEU A 20 35.80 1.40 6.23
CA LEU A 20 34.51 1.25 6.91
C LEU A 20 33.53 0.80 5.82
N PRO A 21 32.83 -0.34 5.95
CA PRO A 21 31.69 -0.58 5.07
C PRO A 21 30.67 0.51 5.40
N GLU A 22 30.38 1.37 4.42
CA GLU A 22 29.17 2.17 4.45
C GLU A 22 28.02 1.17 4.61
N THR A 23 27.47 1.04 5.81
CA THR A 23 26.11 0.53 5.98
C THR A 23 25.22 1.54 5.30
N GLY A 24 25.11 1.40 3.99
CA GLY A 24 24.06 2.01 3.21
C GLY A 24 22.77 1.49 3.80
N ILE A 25 22.16 2.28 4.70
CA ILE A 25 20.73 2.24 4.88
C ILE A 25 20.20 2.71 3.52
N HIS A 26 20.08 1.78 2.58
CA HIS A 26 19.23 1.98 1.43
C HIS A 26 17.85 2.27 2.03
N PRO A 27 17.30 3.49 1.89
CA PRO A 27 15.90 3.66 2.19
C PRO A 27 15.18 2.72 1.23
N SER A 28 14.57 1.65 1.74
CA SER A 28 13.67 0.82 0.95
C SER A 28 12.65 1.77 0.34
N ALA A 29 12.72 1.98 -0.97
CA ALA A 29 11.86 2.93 -1.64
C ALA A 29 10.42 2.45 -1.44
N ARG A 30 9.62 3.20 -0.67
CA ARG A 30 8.21 2.88 -0.49
C ARG A 30 7.51 3.11 -1.82
N ASN A 31 7.02 2.03 -2.43
CA ASN A 31 6.15 2.09 -3.60
C ASN A 31 4.69 1.99 -3.14
N THR A 32 3.81 2.79 -3.74
CA THR A 32 2.38 2.81 -3.41
C THR A 32 1.58 2.69 -4.71
N GLN A 33 0.60 1.79 -4.73
CA GLN A 33 -0.28 1.53 -5.86
C GLN A 33 -1.75 1.63 -5.42
N ASP A 34 -2.54 2.42 -6.14
CA ASP A 34 -3.97 2.56 -5.89
C ASP A 34 -4.77 1.71 -6.88
N HIS A 35 -5.61 0.84 -6.33
CA HIS A 35 -6.54 0.02 -7.09
C HIS A 35 -7.97 0.36 -6.70
N SER A 36 -8.88 0.27 -7.68
CA SER A 36 -10.31 0.34 -7.40
C SER A 36 -11.08 -0.57 -8.34
N PHE A 37 -12.14 -1.18 -7.84
CA PHE A 37 -13.10 -1.92 -8.65
C PHE A 37 -14.52 -1.68 -8.16
N THR A 38 -15.48 -1.92 -9.04
CA THR A 38 -16.90 -1.79 -8.74
C THR A 38 -17.55 -3.17 -8.77
N PHE A 39 -18.41 -3.44 -7.79
CA PHE A 39 -19.19 -4.66 -7.66
C PHE A 39 -20.69 -4.33 -7.65
N MET A 40 -21.46 -5.05 -8.49
CA MET A 40 -22.89 -4.83 -8.72
C MET A 40 -23.28 -3.37 -9.07
N GLY A 41 -22.35 -2.58 -9.62
CA GLY A 41 -22.57 -1.15 -9.92
C GLY A 41 -22.80 -0.23 -8.70
N ALA A 42 -23.00 -0.80 -7.50
CA ALA A 42 -23.38 -0.07 -6.30
C ALA A 42 -22.25 -0.01 -5.26
N PHE A 43 -21.37 -1.00 -5.24
CA PHE A 43 -20.26 -1.06 -4.31
C PHE A 43 -18.97 -0.66 -5.00
N ARG A 44 -18.22 0.26 -4.39
CA ARG A 44 -16.85 0.59 -4.82
C ARG A 44 -15.88 0.12 -3.76
N ILE A 45 -14.89 -0.66 -4.15
CA ILE A 45 -13.82 -1.13 -3.27
C ILE A 45 -12.54 -0.47 -3.75
N GLU A 46 -11.83 0.18 -2.84
CA GLU A 46 -10.54 0.82 -3.06
C GLU A 46 -9.49 0.09 -2.22
N ALA A 47 -8.32 -0.14 -2.79
CA ALA A 47 -7.18 -0.74 -2.12
C ALA A 47 -5.91 0.06 -2.46
N THR A 48 -5.31 0.66 -1.43
CA THR A 48 -4.00 1.34 -1.55
C THR A 48 -2.93 0.41 -0.99
N ILE A 49 -2.14 -0.15 -1.89
CA ILE A 49 -1.10 -1.14 -1.58
C ILE A 49 0.22 -0.40 -1.38
N SER A 50 0.93 -0.69 -0.30
CA SER A 50 2.26 -0.16 0.00
C SER A 50 3.27 -1.29 0.07
N THR A 51 4.37 -1.16 -0.66
CA THR A 51 5.52 -2.09 -0.64
C THR A 51 6.78 -1.31 -0.26
N GLY A 52 7.66 -1.90 0.56
CA GLY A 52 8.89 -1.24 1.03
C GLY A 52 9.54 -2.02 2.17
N ASP A 53 9.01 -1.88 3.38
CA ASP A 53 9.46 -2.63 4.58
C ASP A 53 8.65 -3.92 4.81
N GLY A 54 7.68 -4.17 3.95
CA GLY A 54 6.68 -5.22 4.00
C GLY A 54 5.54 -4.86 3.07
N VAL A 55 4.64 -5.82 2.80
CA VAL A 55 3.42 -5.55 2.04
C VAL A 55 2.31 -5.20 3.02
N SER A 56 1.63 -4.08 2.78
CA SER A 56 0.38 -3.73 3.45
C SER A 56 -0.61 -3.13 2.45
N ALA A 57 -1.89 -3.21 2.77
CA ALA A 57 -2.93 -2.61 1.96
C ALA A 57 -4.03 -1.99 2.82
N LEU A 58 -4.34 -0.73 2.53
CA LEU A 58 -5.50 -0.05 3.08
C LEU A 58 -6.69 -0.29 2.16
N ILE A 59 -7.68 -1.02 2.67
CA ILE A 59 -8.89 -1.39 1.96
C ILE A 59 -10.05 -0.54 2.46
N THR A 60 -10.74 0.12 1.55
CA THR A 60 -11.94 0.91 1.85
C THR A 60 -13.08 0.47 0.96
N ALA A 61 -14.25 0.22 1.55
CA ALA A 61 -15.45 -0.12 0.81
C ALA A 61 -16.52 0.96 0.95
N TYR A 62 -17.22 1.21 -0.14
CA TYR A 62 -18.31 2.17 -0.26
C TYR A 62 -19.54 1.49 -0.83
N ALA A 63 -20.72 1.94 -0.41
CA ALA A 63 -21.97 1.69 -1.11
C ALA A 63 -22.58 3.03 -1.52
N VAL A 64 -22.87 3.19 -2.81
CA VAL A 64 -23.48 4.40 -3.38
C VAL A 64 -22.81 5.71 -2.92
N GLY A 65 -21.47 5.70 -2.86
CA GLY A 65 -20.64 6.85 -2.46
C GLY A 65 -20.46 7.02 -0.95
N ILE A 66 -21.08 6.19 -0.11
CA ILE A 66 -20.96 6.27 1.34
C ILE A 66 -20.04 5.16 1.85
N ARG A 67 -19.02 5.52 2.63
CA ARG A 67 -18.04 4.58 3.18
C ARG A 67 -18.72 3.64 4.18
N LEU A 68 -18.58 2.34 3.96
CA LEU A 68 -19.07 1.29 4.84
C LEU A 68 -18.03 0.96 5.91
N PHE A 69 -16.79 0.70 5.49
CA PHE A 69 -15.70 0.32 6.37
C PHE A 69 -14.34 0.64 5.73
N GLN A 70 -13.30 0.63 6.57
CA GLN A 70 -11.91 0.82 6.18
C GLN A 70 -11.03 -0.03 7.11
N TYR A 71 -10.15 -0.85 6.53
CA TYR A 71 -9.27 -1.76 7.26
C TYR A 71 -7.92 -1.87 6.59
N THR A 72 -6.88 -2.15 7.37
CA THR A 72 -5.55 -2.45 6.85
C THR A 72 -5.29 -3.95 7.00
N VAL A 73 -4.79 -4.58 5.93
CA VAL A 73 -4.15 -5.90 6.00
C VAL A 73 -2.66 -5.74 5.81
N ASP A 74 -1.88 -6.55 6.54
CA ASP A 74 -0.43 -6.58 6.46
C ASP A 74 0.08 -7.99 6.81
N GLN A 75 1.39 -8.20 6.79
CA GLN A 75 1.96 -9.52 7.07
C GLN A 75 1.67 -10.06 8.49
N GLN A 76 1.37 -9.18 9.46
CA GLN A 76 1.04 -9.57 10.83
C GLN A 76 -0.46 -9.86 10.98
N ASN A 77 -1.28 -9.16 10.20
CA ASN A 77 -2.73 -9.30 10.14
C ASN A 77 -3.14 -9.49 8.66
N PRO A 78 -2.87 -10.67 8.09
CA PRO A 78 -3.01 -10.89 6.65
C PRO A 78 -4.46 -10.97 6.20
N THR A 79 -5.39 -11.20 7.13
CA THR A 79 -6.80 -11.41 6.83
C THR A 79 -7.64 -10.33 7.51
N MET A 80 -8.57 -9.73 6.78
CA MET A 80 -9.62 -8.88 7.33
C MET A 80 -10.99 -9.48 7.08
N ARG A 81 -11.95 -9.23 7.97
CA ARG A 81 -13.37 -9.54 7.76
C ARG A 81 -14.19 -8.33 8.19
N ALA A 82 -14.97 -7.79 7.27
CA ALA A 82 -15.80 -6.63 7.53
C ALA A 82 -17.17 -6.78 6.89
N ALA A 83 -18.16 -6.18 7.53
CA ALA A 83 -19.49 -6.04 6.95
C ALA A 83 -20.03 -4.65 7.22
N GLY A 84 -20.81 -4.13 6.29
CA GLY A 84 -21.48 -2.85 6.42
C GLY A 84 -22.78 -2.83 5.64
N SER A 85 -23.69 -1.96 6.06
CA SER A 85 -24.97 -1.79 5.37
C SER A 85 -25.43 -0.35 5.41
N ILE A 86 -26.06 0.10 4.33
CA ILE A 86 -26.70 1.41 4.23
C ILE A 86 -27.85 1.38 3.26
N ALA A 87 -29.00 2.00 3.61
CA ALA A 87 -30.15 2.15 2.71
C ALA A 87 -30.56 0.87 1.95
N GLY A 88 -30.48 -0.30 2.60
CA GLY A 88 -30.81 -1.59 2.01
C GLY A 88 -29.68 -2.25 1.19
N PHE A 89 -28.58 -1.54 0.94
CA PHE A 89 -27.33 -2.10 0.44
C PHE A 89 -26.59 -2.79 1.59
N LYS A 90 -26.08 -4.00 1.37
CA LYS A 90 -25.27 -4.75 2.34
C LYS A 90 -24.03 -5.28 1.65
N LEU A 91 -22.89 -5.22 2.33
CA LEU A 91 -21.65 -5.83 1.86
C LEU A 91 -21.02 -6.56 3.05
N ALA A 92 -20.72 -7.83 2.89
CA ALA A 92 -19.86 -8.60 3.76
C ALA A 92 -18.66 -9.08 2.94
N MET A 93 -17.44 -8.83 3.42
CA MET A 93 -16.23 -9.06 2.66
C MET A 93 -15.11 -9.54 3.58
N GLU A 94 -14.38 -10.54 3.11
CA GLU A 94 -13.09 -10.99 3.59
C GLU A 94 -12.03 -10.53 2.59
N ALA A 95 -10.87 -10.10 3.08
CA ALA A 95 -9.74 -9.82 2.22
C ALA A 95 -8.47 -10.41 2.82
N ASP A 96 -7.74 -11.13 1.99
CA ASP A 96 -6.56 -11.89 2.39
C ASP A 96 -5.33 -11.45 1.60
N LEU A 97 -4.28 -11.05 2.31
CA LEU A 97 -2.95 -10.80 1.77
C LEU A 97 -2.19 -12.14 1.71
N VAL A 98 -1.99 -12.63 0.49
CA VAL A 98 -1.22 -13.85 0.19
C VAL A 98 0.17 -13.42 -0.26
N SER A 99 1.24 -14.07 0.22
CA SER A 99 2.63 -13.61 0.03
C SER A 99 3.42 -14.30 -1.09
N ASP A 100 2.86 -15.30 -1.77
CA ASP A 100 3.54 -16.03 -2.86
C ASP A 100 2.56 -16.61 -3.92
N PRO A 101 2.40 -15.95 -5.08
CA PRO A 101 2.80 -14.57 -5.37
C PRO A 101 2.02 -13.58 -4.50
N SER A 102 2.62 -12.40 -4.25
CA SER A 102 1.97 -11.33 -3.48
C SER A 102 0.68 -10.87 -4.16
N ARG A 103 -0.46 -11.03 -3.49
CA ARG A 103 -1.78 -10.63 -3.99
C ARG A 103 -2.76 -10.39 -2.84
N ILE A 104 -3.80 -9.61 -3.12
CA ILE A 104 -4.95 -9.44 -2.24
C ILE A 104 -6.14 -10.15 -2.87
N VAL A 105 -6.70 -11.12 -2.17
CA VAL A 105 -7.91 -11.83 -2.59
C VAL A 105 -9.08 -11.26 -1.80
N PHE A 106 -10.11 -10.80 -2.50
CA PHE A 106 -11.36 -10.35 -1.93
C PHE A 106 -12.44 -11.40 -2.17
N GLU A 107 -13.07 -11.85 -1.09
CA GLU A 107 -14.22 -12.75 -1.15
C GLU A 107 -15.38 -12.17 -0.35
N GLY A 108 -16.62 -12.48 -0.72
CA GLY A 108 -17.75 -12.01 0.07
C GLY A 108 -19.09 -12.11 -0.63
N GLU A 109 -20.03 -11.34 -0.12
CA GLU A 109 -21.38 -11.20 -0.67
C GLU A 109 -21.83 -9.75 -0.54
N GLY A 110 -22.38 -9.21 -1.63
CA GLY A 110 -23.07 -7.93 -1.61
C GLY A 110 -24.52 -8.11 -1.99
N CYS A 111 -25.41 -7.37 -1.33
CA CYS A 111 -26.82 -7.34 -1.62
C CYS A 111 -27.26 -5.93 -1.96
N VAL A 112 -28.02 -5.77 -3.04
CA VAL A 112 -28.67 -4.49 -3.40
C VAL A 112 -30.19 -4.66 -3.40
N PRO A 113 -30.98 -3.62 -3.07
CA PRO A 113 -32.43 -3.75 -2.83
C PRO A 113 -33.25 -4.37 -3.95
N ILE A 114 -32.83 -4.24 -5.21
CA ILE A 114 -33.58 -4.68 -6.40
C ILE A 114 -32.98 -5.95 -7.03
N GLU A 115 -31.66 -6.11 -7.01
CA GLU A 115 -30.98 -7.23 -7.70
C GLU A 115 -30.72 -8.42 -6.78
N GLY A 116 -30.97 -8.28 -5.47
CA GLY A 116 -30.69 -9.33 -4.49
C GLY A 116 -29.21 -9.42 -4.16
N CYS A 117 -28.75 -10.61 -3.76
CA CYS A 117 -27.38 -10.85 -3.30
C CYS A 117 -26.54 -11.55 -4.37
N GLN A 118 -25.29 -11.15 -4.53
CA GLN A 118 -24.31 -11.81 -5.39
C GLN A 118 -23.00 -12.03 -4.65
N GLN A 119 -22.30 -13.09 -5.05
CA GLN A 119 -20.96 -13.38 -4.53
C GLN A 119 -19.92 -12.46 -5.15
N LEU A 120 -19.00 -11.99 -4.31
CA LEU A 120 -17.81 -11.27 -4.70
C LEU A 120 -16.64 -12.25 -4.70
N HIS A 121 -15.89 -12.26 -5.80
CA HIS A 121 -14.55 -12.81 -5.86
C HIS A 121 -13.70 -11.91 -6.76
N HIS A 122 -12.63 -11.34 -6.21
CA HIS A 122 -11.72 -10.48 -6.96
C HIS A 122 -10.28 -10.66 -6.48
N VAL A 123 -9.31 -10.59 -7.39
CA VAL A 123 -7.89 -10.75 -7.08
C VAL A 123 -7.13 -9.55 -7.59
N LEU A 124 -6.42 -8.87 -6.69
CA LEU A 124 -5.50 -7.79 -7.02
C LEU A 124 -4.05 -8.29 -6.90
N PRO A 125 -3.24 -8.24 -7.98
CA PRO A 125 -1.81 -8.49 -7.87
C PRO A 125 -1.14 -7.38 -7.05
N VAL A 126 -0.07 -7.72 -6.34
CA VAL A 126 0.84 -6.77 -5.70
C VAL A 126 2.13 -6.80 -6.51
N ASP A 127 2.36 -5.77 -7.32
CA ASP A 127 3.56 -5.62 -8.17
C ASP A 127 4.70 -4.86 -7.47
#